data_AF-A0A6B3I8B5-F1
#
_entry.id   AF-A0A6B3I8B5-F1
#
_cell.length_a   1.000
_cell.length_b   1.000
_cell.length_c   1.000
_cell.angle_alpha   90.00
_cell.angle_beta   90.00
_cell.angle_gamma   90.00
#
_symmetry.space_group_name_H-M   'P 1'
#
loop_
_entity.id
_entity.type
_entity.pdbx_description
1 polymer ?
#
loop_
_entity_poly.entity_id
_entity_poly.type
_entity_poly.pdbx_seq_one_letter_code
_entity_poly.pdbx_strand_id
1 'polypeptide(L)'
;LRFRHRVTGLARTAGALDTVTGEILEPSAAERGTASGREATGAFELRAQAVIVTSGGIGGNHDLVRSQWPERLGTPPEKMLSGVPAHVDGL
;
A
#
# COMPACT_ATOMS: atom_id res chain seq x y z
N LEU A 1 17.33 0.27 -6.69
CA LEU A 1 16.03 0.06 -6.03
C LEU A 1 15.50 1.40 -5.53
N ARG A 2 14.22 1.71 -5.73
CA ARG A 2 13.58 2.94 -5.22
C ARG A 2 12.85 2.65 -3.91
N PHE A 3 13.58 2.69 -2.80
CA PHE A 3 12.96 2.55 -1.48
C PHE A 3 12.18 3.82 -1.10
N ARG A 4 11.32 3.70 -0.09
CA ARG A 4 10.55 4.83 0.44
C ARG A 4 9.69 5.52 -0.64
N HIS A 5 9.22 4.78 -1.64
CA HIS A 5 8.26 5.27 -2.62
C HIS A 5 6.89 4.67 -2.29
N ARG A 6 5.93 5.51 -1.91
CA ARG A 6 4.53 5.14 -1.71
C ARG A 6 3.76 5.52 -2.97
N VAL A 7 3.27 4.52 -3.70
CA VAL A 7 2.41 4.74 -4.86
C VAL A 7 1.06 5.24 -4.37
N THR A 8 0.55 6.33 -4.94
CA THR A 8 -0.76 6.90 -4.59
C THR A 8 -1.68 7.08 -5.80
N GLY A 9 -1.16 6.87 -7.02
CA GLY A 9 -1.96 7.02 -8.23
C GLY A 9 -1.50 6.14 -9.38
N LEU A 10 -2.48 5.75 -10.20
CA LEU A 10 -2.29 5.11 -11.49
C LEU A 10 -3.09 5.90 -12.53
N ALA A 11 -2.51 6.11 -13.71
CA ALA A 11 -3.21 6.77 -14.81
C ALA A 11 -3.05 6.00 -16.12
N ARG A 12 -3.92 6.33 -17.08
CA ARG A 12 -3.98 5.70 -18.39
C ARG A 12 -3.75 6.73 -19.49
N THR A 13 -3.04 6.32 -20.52
CA THR A 13 -2.91 7.07 -21.77
C THR A 13 -3.47 6.22 -22.90
N ALA A 14 -4.37 6.80 -23.71
CA ALA A 14 -5.02 6.09 -24.82
C ALA A 14 -5.62 4.72 -24.44
N GLY A 15 -6.18 4.61 -23.23
CA GLY A 15 -6.81 3.38 -22.71
C GLY A 15 -5.84 2.39 -22.04
N ALA A 16 -4.53 2.54 -22.21
CA ALA A 16 -3.53 1.69 -21.57
C ALA A 16 -3.07 2.29 -20.23
N LEU A 17 -3.00 1.47 -19.17
CA LEU A 17 -2.44 1.88 -17.88
C LEU A 17 -0.92 1.92 -17.99
N ASP A 18 -0.37 3.12 -17.98
CA ASP A 18 1.03 3.37 -18.34
C ASP A 18 1.75 4.32 -17.39
N THR A 19 1.06 4.89 -16.41
CA THR A 19 1.61 5.92 -15.53
C THR A 19 1.37 5.56 -14.06
N VAL A 20 2.41 5.68 -13.24
CA VAL A 20 2.40 5.49 -11.79
C VAL A 20 2.87 6.79 -11.14
N THR A 21 2.08 7.32 -10.22
CA THR A 21 2.42 8.49 -9.41
C THR A 21 2.47 8.13 -7.93
N GLY A 22 3.22 8.92 -7.17
CA GLY A 22 3.31 8.70 -5.74
C GLY A 22 4.18 9.70 -5.02
N GLU A 23 4.41 9.38 -3.75
CA GLU A 23 5.19 10.17 -2.81
C GLU A 23 6.51 9.48 -2.49
N ILE A 24 7.55 10.27 -2.29
CA ILE A 24 8.80 9.82 -1.71
C ILE A 24 8.72 10.14 -0.22
N LEU A 25 8.82 9.12 0.62
CA LEU A 25 8.82 9.25 2.07
C LEU A 25 10.23 9.57 2.56
N GLU A 26 10.34 10.26 3.70
CA GLU A 26 11.61 10.53 4.38
C GLU A 26 12.47 9.26 4.52
N PRO A 27 13.81 9.33 4.44
CA PRO A 27 14.67 8.18 4.72
C PRO A 27 14.40 7.62 6.13
N SER A 28 14.50 6.30 6.29
CA SER A 28 14.31 5.66 7.59
C SER A 28 15.33 4.56 7.79
N ALA A 29 15.91 4.52 9.00
CA ALA A 29 16.78 3.44 9.47
C ALA A 29 16.02 2.37 10.28
N ALA A 30 14.69 2.42 10.29
CA ALA A 30 13.85 1.44 10.98
C ALA A 30 14.14 0.02 10.48
N GLU A 31 14.23 -0.93 11.40
CA GLU A 31 14.46 -2.33 11.08
C GLU A 31 13.28 -2.92 10.29
N ARG A 32 13.56 -4.01 9.55
CA ARG A 32 12.54 -4.71 8.76
C ARG A 32 11.38 -5.14 9.65
N GLY A 33 10.16 -4.77 9.25
CA GLY A 33 8.93 -5.15 9.95
C GLY A 33 8.51 -4.18 11.05
N THR A 34 9.39 -3.24 11.43
CA THR A 34 9.03 -2.17 12.36
C THR A 34 8.30 -1.04 11.63
N ALA A 35 7.41 -0.36 12.34
CA ALA A 35 6.75 0.82 11.79
C ALA A 35 7.79 1.93 11.53
N SER A 36 7.65 2.64 10.42
CA SER A 36 8.51 3.78 10.06
C SER A 36 7.65 4.98 9.71
N GLY A 37 8.27 6.16 9.72
CA GLY A 37 7.59 7.42 9.38
C GLY A 37 6.99 7.41 7.98
N ARG A 38 5.97 8.23 7.76
CA ARG A 38 5.23 8.35 6.50
C ARG A 38 5.19 9.79 5.98
N GLU A 39 6.07 10.64 6.49
CA GLU A 39 6.22 12.02 6.02
C GLU A 39 6.74 12.01 4.58
N ALA A 40 6.03 12.71 3.69
CA ALA A 40 6.42 12.85 2.30
C ALA A 40 7.43 14.00 2.14
N THR A 41 8.57 13.71 1.52
CA THR A 41 9.63 14.68 1.22
C THR A 41 9.70 15.03 -0.26
N GLY A 42 8.88 14.39 -1.10
CA GLY A 42 8.78 14.68 -2.51
C GLY A 42 7.71 13.84 -3.20
N ALA A 43 7.61 14.01 -4.52
CA ALA A 43 6.71 13.26 -5.39
C ALA A 43 7.47 12.61 -6.54
N PHE A 44 6.90 11.58 -7.13
CA PHE A 44 7.42 10.96 -8.33
C PHE A 44 6.32 10.65 -9.34
N GLU A 45 6.72 10.60 -10.61
CA GLU A 45 5.94 10.06 -11.71
C GLU A 45 6.85 9.12 -12.51
N LEU A 46 6.30 7.97 -12.91
CA LEU A 46 6.95 6.97 -13.73
C LEU A 46 6.02 6.53 -14.83
N ARG A 47 6.57 6.29 -16.03
CA ARG A 47 5.85 5.71 -17.15
C ARG A 47 6.44 4.36 -17.55
N ALA A 48 5.57 3.41 -17.86
CA ALA A 48 5.96 2.06 -18.25
C ALA A 48 4.93 1.45 -19.22
N GLN A 49 5.37 0.50 -20.05
CA GLN A 49 4.47 -0.21 -20.99
C GLN A 49 3.51 -1.17 -20.27
N ALA A 50 3.83 -1.58 -19.04
CA ALA A 50 3.01 -2.41 -18.19
C ALA A 50 3.28 -2.08 -16.72
N VAL A 51 2.26 -2.25 -15.87
CA VAL A 51 2.34 -2.08 -14.42
C VAL A 51 1.89 -3.37 -13.74
N ILE A 52 2.72 -3.88 -12.83
CA ILE A 52 2.43 -5.06 -12.03
C ILE A 52 2.27 -4.60 -10.57
N VAL A 53 1.11 -4.86 -9.97
CA VAL A 53 0.83 -4.46 -8.59
C VAL A 53 1.12 -5.63 -7.65
N THR A 54 2.18 -5.47 -6.86
CA THR A 54 2.61 -6.42 -5.82
C THR A 54 2.84 -5.70 -4.49
N SER A 55 1.95 -4.75 -4.14
CA SER A 55 2.08 -3.87 -2.96
C SER A 55 1.70 -4.54 -1.64
N GLY A 56 1.19 -5.78 -1.68
CA GLY A 56 0.62 -6.45 -0.51
C GLY A 56 -0.89 -6.32 -0.47
N GLY A 57 -1.47 -6.52 0.71
CA GLY A 57 -2.92 -6.43 0.95
C GLY A 57 -3.27 -5.44 2.06
N ILE A 58 -4.38 -5.69 2.75
CA ILE A 58 -4.98 -4.80 3.75
C ILE A 58 -4.91 -5.32 5.18
N GLY A 59 -4.19 -6.41 5.44
CA GLY A 59 -4.23 -7.13 6.72
C GLY A 59 -3.79 -6.33 7.95
N GLY A 60 -3.03 -5.25 7.76
CA GLY A 60 -2.65 -4.29 8.80
C GLY A 60 -3.71 -3.23 9.10
N ASN A 61 -4.78 -3.16 8.29
CA ASN A 61 -5.90 -2.24 8.45
C ASN A 61 -7.18 -3.01 8.79
N HIS A 62 -7.42 -3.20 10.09
CA HIS A 62 -8.57 -3.96 10.58
C HIS A 62 -9.91 -3.36 10.18
N ASP A 63 -10.02 -2.06 9.98
CA ASP A 63 -11.28 -1.43 9.57
C ASP A 63 -11.60 -1.73 8.11
N LEU A 64 -10.59 -1.66 7.24
CA LEU A 64 -10.72 -2.05 5.84
C LEU A 64 -10.95 -3.57 5.69
N VAL A 65 -10.30 -4.40 6.51
CA VAL A 65 -10.55 -5.84 6.55
C VAL A 65 -12.00 -6.13 6.91
N ARG A 66 -12.57 -5.43 7.89
CA ARG A 66 -13.99 -5.61 8.27
C ARG A 66 -14.93 -5.14 7.17
N SER A 67 -14.62 -4.04 6.48
CA SER A 67 -15.48 -3.56 5.38
C SER A 67 -15.45 -4.48 4.16
N GLN A 68 -14.38 -5.25 3.97
CA GLN A 68 -14.23 -6.26 2.93
C GLN A 68 -14.48 -7.69 3.44
N TRP A 69 -15.07 -7.85 4.64
CA TRP A 69 -15.20 -9.16 5.28
C TRP A 69 -16.14 -10.07 4.46
N PRO A 70 -15.67 -11.25 4.02
CA PRO A 70 -16.49 -12.15 3.23
C PRO A 70 -17.67 -12.69 4.03
N GLU A 71 -18.88 -12.59 3.48
CA GLU A 71 -20.12 -13.08 4.12
C GLU A 71 -20.03 -14.56 4.50
N ARG A 72 -19.38 -15.38 3.65
CA ARG A 72 -19.16 -16.82 3.91
C ARG A 72 -18.38 -17.14 5.20
N LEU A 73 -17.74 -16.14 5.81
CA LEU A 73 -16.99 -16.27 7.07
C LEU A 73 -17.80 -15.83 8.29
N GLY A 74 -19.07 -15.41 8.12
CA GLY A 74 -19.92 -14.92 9.19
C GLY A 74 -19.48 -13.55 9.70
N THR A 75 -19.82 -13.23 10.95
CA THR A 75 -19.47 -11.95 11.57
C THR A 75 -17.97 -11.87 11.86
N PRO A 76 -17.28 -10.78 11.49
CA PRO A 76 -15.87 -10.60 11.83
C PRO A 76 -15.67 -10.62 13.35
N PRO A 77 -14.59 -11.23 13.86
CA PRO A 77 -14.25 -11.18 15.27
C PRO A 77 -14.11 -9.74 15.78
N GLU A 78 -14.53 -9.49 17.02
CA GLU A 78 -14.34 -8.19 17.67
C GLU A 78 -12.85 -7.84 17.76
N LYS A 79 -12.03 -8.80 18.20
CA LYS A 79 -10.56 -8.70 18.29
C LYS A 79 -9.92 -9.50 17.16
N MET A 80 -9.16 -8.81 16.30
CA MET A 80 -8.39 -9.44 15.22
C MET A 80 -6.90 -9.38 15.53
N LEU A 81 -6.17 -10.39 15.07
CA LEU A 81 -4.71 -10.46 15.13
C LEU A 81 -4.15 -10.11 13.75
N SER A 82 -3.08 -9.31 13.72
CA SER A 82 -2.34 -9.01 12.49
C SER A 82 -0.93 -9.60 12.59
N GLY A 83 -0.58 -10.42 11.60
CA GLY A 83 0.76 -10.97 11.42
C GLY A 83 1.55 -10.30 10.29
N VAL A 84 1.07 -9.16 9.77
CA VAL A 84 1.68 -8.45 8.65
C VAL A 84 2.32 -7.14 9.11
N PRO A 85 3.35 -6.64 8.39
CA PRO A 85 3.93 -5.34 8.68
C PRO A 85 2.90 -4.19 8.61
N ALA A 86 3.15 -3.11 9.34
CA ALA A 86 2.26 -1.95 9.42
C ALA A 86 1.93 -1.28 8.07
N HIS A 87 2.79 -1.43 7.05
CA HIS A 87 2.55 -0.88 5.71
C HIS A 87 1.60 -1.71 4.84
N VAL A 88 1.13 -2.87 5.33
CA VAL A 88 0.18 -3.74 4.60
C VAL A 88 -1.24 -3.29 4.95
N ASP A 89 -1.54 -2.02 4.73
CA ASP A 89 -2.72 -1.33 5.24
C ASP A 89 -3.66 -0.80 4.15
N GLY A 90 -3.33 -1.06 2.88
CA GLY A 90 -4.13 -0.66 1.72
C GLY A 90 -4.02 0.81 1.32
N LEU A 91 -3.03 1.54 1.87
CA LEU A 91 -2.75 2.93 1.52
C LEU A 91 -1.68 3.05 0.42
#